data_AF-A0A428IU78-F1
#
_entry.id   AF-A0A428IU78-F1
#
_cell.length_a   1.000
_cell.length_b   1.000
_cell.length_c   1.000
_cell.angle_alpha   90.00
_cell.angle_beta   90.00
_cell.angle_gamma   90.00
#
_symmetry.space_group_name_H-M   'P 1'
#
loop_
_entity.id
_entity.type
_entity.pdbx_description
1 polymer ?
#
loop_
_entity_poly.entity_id
_entity_poly.type
_entity_poly.pdbx_seq_one_letter_code
_entity_poly.pdbx_strand_id
1 'polypeptide(L)' 'MTLDLDNMTRSEFDKLMTKIKDRNPNLFQFIIDFLDDKVTPEEVYDFLKMERSYQVNYIKNYKARA' A
#
# COMPACT_ATOMS: atom_id res chain seq x y z
N MET A 1 -9.40 -11.02 -3.01
CA MET A 1 -8.56 -11.92 -3.82
C MET A 1 -7.52 -12.46 -2.87
N THR A 2 -7.48 -13.77 -2.64
CA THR A 2 -6.36 -14.38 -1.92
C THR A 2 -5.23 -14.51 -2.94
N LEU A 3 -4.16 -13.76 -2.75
CA LEU A 3 -2.97 -13.82 -3.59
C LEU A 3 -2.01 -14.83 -2.96
N ASP A 4 -1.49 -15.74 -3.77
CA ASP A 4 -0.33 -16.53 -3.39
C ASP A 4 0.91 -15.64 -3.57
N LEU A 5 1.26 -14.93 -2.50
CA LEU A 5 2.38 -13.99 -2.51
C LEU A 5 3.73 -14.71 -2.65
N ASP A 6 3.84 -15.93 -2.10
CA ASP A 6 5.08 -16.70 -2.10
C ASP A 6 5.45 -17.20 -3.50
N ASN A 7 4.46 -17.46 -4.35
CA ASN A 7 4.66 -17.91 -5.75
C ASN A 7 4.45 -16.80 -6.79
N MET A 8 4.31 -15.53 -6.37
CA MET A 8 4.04 -14.43 -7.28
C MET A 8 5.26 -14.11 -8.16
N THR A 9 5.06 -14.11 -9.48
CA THR A 9 6.10 -13.62 -10.40
C THR A 9 6.21 -12.10 -10.35
N ARG A 10 7.38 -11.56 -10.69
CA ARG A 10 7.58 -10.11 -10.81
C ARG A 10 6.56 -9.46 -11.75
N SER A 11 6.21 -10.12 -12.85
CA SER A 11 5.23 -9.60 -13.81
C SER A 11 3.81 -9.48 -13.24
N GLU A 12 3.45 -10.38 -12.31
CA GLU A 12 2.15 -10.35 -11.65
C GLU A 12 2.10 -9.26 -10.58
N PHE A 13 3.20 -9.09 -9.84
CA PHE A 13 3.37 -7.98 -8.93
C PHE A 13 3.26 -6.64 -9.65
N ASP A 14 3.96 -6.45 -10.76
CA ASP A 14 3.91 -5.20 -11.54
C ASP A 14 2.50 -4.91 -12.07
N LYS A 15 1.78 -5.94 -12.53
CA LYS A 15 0.38 -5.83 -12.95
C LYS A 15 -0.53 -5.45 -11.79
N LEU A 16 -0.30 -6.00 -10.60
CA LEU A 16 -1.05 -5.67 -9.39
C LEU A 16 -0.79 -4.21 -8.99
N MET A 17 0.46 -3.78 -8.94
CA MET A 17 0.84 -2.40 -8.63
C MET A 17 0.25 -1.39 -9.63
N THR A 18 0.23 -1.73 -10.92
CA THR A 18 -0.45 -0.92 -11.95
C THR A 18 -1.95 -0.79 -11.67
N LYS A 19 -2.64 -1.90 -11.37
CA LYS A 19 -4.07 -1.88 -11.02
C LYS A 19 -4.35 -1.09 -9.74
N ILE A 20 -3.47 -1.16 -8.74
CA ILE A 20 -3.59 -0.39 -7.50
C ILE A 20 -3.40 1.10 -7.80
N LYS A 21 -2.41 1.47 -8.60
CA LYS A 21 -2.18 2.86 -9.01
C LYS A 21 -3.40 3.47 -9.71
N ASP A 22 -4.00 2.74 -10.64
CA ASP A 22 -5.16 3.21 -11.41
C ASP A 22 -6.41 3.40 -10.55
N ARG A 23 -6.62 2.51 -9.56
CA ARG A 23 -7.84 2.50 -8.73
C ARG A 23 -7.71 3.29 -7.43
N ASN A 24 -6.53 3.29 -6.84
CA ASN A 24 -6.23 3.80 -5.51
C ASN A 24 -4.82 4.44 -5.48
N PRO A 25 -4.65 5.61 -6.13
CA PRO A 25 -3.33 6.24 -6.27
C PRO A 25 -2.65 6.56 -4.93
N ASN A 26 -3.42 6.89 -3.89
CA ASN A 26 -2.84 7.16 -2.57
C ASN A 26 -2.37 5.88 -1.85
N LEU A 27 -3.05 4.75 -2.05
CA LEU A 27 -2.59 3.45 -1.53
C LEU A 27 -1.32 3.02 -2.26
N PHE A 28 -1.27 3.22 -3.58
CA PHE A 28 -0.06 3.01 -4.35
C PHE A 28 1.10 3.85 -3.79
N GLN A 29 0.89 5.15 -3.56
CA GLN A 29 1.93 6.02 -3.00
C GLN A 29 2.37 5.56 -1.61
N PHE A 30 1.46 5.14 -0.73
CA PHE A 30 1.80 4.60 0.58
C PHE A 30 2.69 3.36 0.51
N ILE A 31 2.41 2.45 -0.43
CA ILE A 31 3.23 1.26 -0.66
C ILE A 31 4.62 1.63 -1.20
N ILE A 32 4.69 2.58 -2.15
CA ILE A 32 5.98 3.06 -2.67
C ILE A 32 6.80 3.71 -1.57
N ASP A 33 6.20 4.59 -0.77
CA ASP A 33 6.89 5.26 0.33
C ASP A 33 7.33 4.27 1.43
N PHE A 34 6.63 3.15 1.61
CA PHE A 34 7.11 2.05 2.47
C PHE A 34 8.32 1.32 1.88
N LEU A 35 8.29 1.02 0.58
CA LEU A 35 9.41 0.37 -0.10
C LEU A 35 10.66 1.26 -0.21
N ASP A 36 10.47 2.58 -0.22
CA ASP A 36 11.52 3.60 -0.23
C ASP A 36 11.99 4.00 1.19
N ASP A 37 11.62 3.24 2.24
CA ASP A 37 11.97 3.48 3.65
C ASP A 37 11.45 4.82 4.24
N LYS A 38 10.46 5.47 3.61
CA LYS A 38 9.83 6.72 4.07
C LYS A 38 8.64 6.48 5.02
N VAL A 39 8.09 5.28 5.01
CA VAL A 39 7.11 4.79 5.98
C VAL A 39 7.77 3.64 6.74
N THR A 40 7.72 3.69 8.07
CA THR A 40 8.36 2.64 8.88
C THR A 40 7.49 1.38 8.97
N PRO A 41 8.08 0.21 9.25
CA PRO A 41 7.31 -1.00 9.54
C PRO A 41 6.33 -0.83 10.72
N GLU A 42 6.71 -0.05 11.74
CA GLU A 42 5.84 0.27 12.88
C GLU A 42 4.60 1.06 12.44
N GLU A 43 4.78 2.05 11.56
CA GLU A 43 3.64 2.80 11.03
C GLU A 43 2.71 1.93 10.17
N VAL A 44 3.26 1.03 9.35
CA VAL A 44 2.43 0.06 8.61
C VAL A 44 1.67 -0.85 9.58
N TYR A 45 2.33 -1.30 10.64
CA TYR A 45 1.72 -2.15 11.65
C TYR A 45 0.57 -1.44 12.39
N ASP A 46 0.77 -0.17 12.76
CA ASP A 46 -0.27 0.65 13.37
C ASP A 46 -1.44 0.90 12.41
N PHE A 47 -1.14 1.22 11.15
CA PHE A 47 -2.16 1.34 10.09
C PHE A 47 -3.02 0.07 10.00
N LEU A 48 -2.40 -1.12 10.01
CA LEU A 48 -3.10 -2.39 9.90
C LEU A 48 -3.99 -2.70 11.12
N LYS A 49 -3.70 -2.13 12.29
CA LYS A 49 -4.51 -2.26 13.52
C LYS A 49 -5.68 -1.30 13.61
N MET A 50 -5.69 -0.22 12.82
CA MET A 50 -6.76 0.76 12.85
C MET A 50 -8.11 0.14 12.43
N GLU A 51 -9.22 0.69 12.95
CA GLU A 51 -10.53 0.33 12.40
C GLU A 51 -10.61 0.74 10.93
N ARG A 52 -11.41 0.01 10.16
CA ARG A 52 -11.53 0.19 8.71
C ARG A 52 -11.86 1.63 8.30
N SER A 53 -12.70 2.33 9.06
CA SER A 53 -13.05 3.74 8.81
C SER A 53 -11.83 4.66 8.89
N TYR A 54 -10.98 4.45 9.90
CA TYR A 54 -9.73 5.20 10.07
C TYR A 54 -8.70 4.83 9.00
N GLN A 55 -8.57 3.55 8.62
CA GLN A 55 -7.70 3.14 7.51
C GLN A 55 -8.07 3.84 6.20
N VAL A 56 -9.37 3.83 5.86
CA VAL A 56 -9.88 4.49 4.66
C VAL A 56 -9.60 5.99 4.71
N ASN A 57 -9.84 6.63 5.86
CA ASN A 57 -9.57 8.06 6.01
C ASN A 57 -8.07 8.39 5.93
N TYR A 58 -7.20 7.55 6.50
CA TYR A 58 -5.75 7.69 6.42
C TYR A 58 -5.30 7.66 4.96
N ILE A 59 -5.66 6.60 4.21
CA ILE A 59 -5.29 6.46 2.79
C ILE A 59 -5.88 7.57 1.93
N LYS A 60 -7.14 7.98 2.17
CA LYS A 60 -7.77 9.07 1.42
C LYS A 60 -6.99 10.39 1.53
N ASN A 61 -6.33 10.64 2.65
CA ASN A 61 -5.57 11.86 2.91
C ASN A 61 -4.05 11.68 2.77
N TYR A 62 -3.58 10.49 2.40
CA TYR A 62 -2.16 10.20 2.26
C TYR A 62 -1.52 11.01 1.12
N LYS A 63 -0.31 11.51 1.36
CA LYS A 63 0.50 12.28 0.39
C LYS A 63 1.90 11.70 0.36
N ALA A 64 2.51 11.78 -0.82
CA ALA A 64 3.90 11.36 -1.03
C ALA A 64 4.83 12.05 -0.02
N ARG A 65 5.72 11.26 0.59
CA ARG A 65 6.75 11.75 1.50
C ARG A 65 8.02 12.14 0.75
N ALA A 66 8.69 13.17 1.25
CA ALA A 66 9.98 13.63 0.73
C ALA A 66 11.03 12.53 0.87
#